data_AF-A0A2D6E2A8-F1
#
_entry.id   AF-A0A2D6E2A8-F1
#
_cell.length_a   1.000
_cell.length_b   1.000
_cell.length_c   1.000
_cell.angle_alpha   90.00
_cell.angle_beta   90.00
_cell.angle_gamma   90.00
#
_symmetry.space_group_name_H-M   'P 1'
#
loop_
_entity.id
_entity.type
_entity.pdbx_description
1 polymer ?
#
loop_
_entity_poly.entity_id
_entity_poly.type
_entity_poly.pdbx_seq_one_letter_code
_entity_poly.pdbx_strand_id
1 'polypeptide(L)' 'MVNSFYLNGLVVEIRHEESWEDSSIYIYDCLSNLSKAEQKAMVEYLYNEGLIEDRRIRTEVVRGEDMN' A
#
# COMPACT_ATOMS: atom_id res chain seq x y z
N MET A 1 -4.29 -8.05 11.51
CA MET A 1 -3.69 -9.10 10.64
C MET A 1 -2.77 -8.42 9.62
N VAL A 2 -1.61 -8.99 9.32
CA VAL A 2 -0.69 -8.43 8.31
C VAL A 2 -0.66 -9.34 7.09
N ASN A 3 -0.93 -8.76 5.92
CA ASN A 3 -0.84 -9.44 4.63
C ASN A 3 0.21 -8.73 3.76
N SER A 4 1.16 -9.48 3.22
CA SER A 4 2.22 -8.93 2.37
C SER A 4 2.30 -9.69 1.06
N PHE A 5 2.42 -8.98 -0.06
CA PHE A 5 2.50 -9.55 -1.40
C PHE A 5 3.24 -8.62 -2.36
N TYR A 6 3.52 -9.13 -3.55
CA TYR A 6 4.15 -8.37 -4.62
C TYR A 6 3.10 -7.83 -5.59
N LEU A 7 3.15 -6.52 -5.87
CA LEU A 7 2.30 -5.85 -6.84
C LEU A 7 3.14 -4.88 -7.67
N ASN A 8 3.13 -5.04 -8.99
CA ASN A 8 3.93 -4.22 -9.92
C ASN A 8 5.43 -4.18 -9.57
N GLY A 9 5.99 -5.30 -9.10
CA GLY A 9 7.41 -5.37 -8.69
C GLY A 9 7.72 -4.72 -7.33
N LEU A 10 6.72 -4.17 -6.65
CA LEU A 10 6.84 -3.56 -5.32
C LEU A 10 6.29 -4.51 -4.26
N VAL A 11 6.86 -4.43 -3.05
CA VAL A 11 6.26 -5.09 -1.88
C VAL A 11 5.14 -4.19 -1.36
N VAL A 12 3.97 -4.77 -1.16
CA VAL A 12 2.82 -4.12 -0.55
C VAL A 12 2.48 -4.87 0.73
N GLU A 13 2.36 -4.14 1.82
CA GLU A 13 1.93 -4.64 3.11
C GLU A 13 0.62 -3.96 3.51
N ILE A 14 -0.39 -4.76 3.84
CA ILE A 14 -1.66 -4.30 4.37
C ILE A 14 -1.73 -4.71 5.84
N ARG A 15 -1.85 -3.73 6.72
CA ARG A 15 -2.11 -3.92 8.14
C ARG A 15 -3.58 -3.68 8.41
N HIS A 16 -4.29 -4.76 8.73
CA HIS A 16 -5.67 -4.70 9.18
C HIS A 16 -5.71 -4.58 10.70
N GLU A 17 -6.33 -3.50 11.16
CA GLU A 17 -6.68 -3.26 12.57
C GLU A 17 -8.18 -3.50 12.78
N GLU A 18 -8.70 -3.24 13.99
CA GLU A 18 -10.13 -3.44 14.30
C GLU A 18 -11.08 -2.56 13.47
N SER A 19 -10.58 -1.44 12.94
CA SER A 19 -11.29 -0.51 12.06
C SER A 19 -10.50 -0.29 10.75
N TRP A 20 -11.22 0.01 9.67
CA TRP A 20 -10.61 0.44 8.41
C TRP A 20 -9.85 1.77 8.57
N GLU A 21 -10.27 2.63 9.52
CA GLU A 21 -9.63 3.92 9.81
C GLU A 21 -8.21 3.74 10.39
N ASP A 22 -8.01 2.67 11.14
CA ASP A 22 -6.74 2.31 11.77
C ASP A 22 -5.89 1.42 10.85
N SER A 23 -6.51 0.82 9.84
CA SER A 23 -5.81 -0.01 8.86
C SER A 23 -4.90 0.85 7.98
N SER A 24 -3.80 0.28 7.51
CA SER A 24 -2.79 1.01 6.73
C SER A 24 -2.19 0.17 5.61
N ILE A 25 -1.87 0.81 4.50
CA ILE A 25 -1.14 0.25 3.37
C ILE A 25 0.27 0.83 3.36
N TYR A 26 1.27 -0.03 3.30
CA TYR A 26 2.66 0.34 3.06
C TYR A 26 3.09 -0.17 1.69
N ILE A 27 3.63 0.72 0.86
CA ILE A 27 4.20 0.39 -0.44
C ILE A 27 5.70 0.66 -0.38
N TYR A 28 6.51 -0.39 -0.49
CA TYR A 28 7.96 -0.28 -0.41
C TYR A 28 8.54 -0.06 -1.81
N ASP A 29 9.01 1.17 -2.05
CA ASP A 29 9.60 1.62 -3.32
C ASP A 29 11.11 1.86 -3.17
N CYS A 30 11.89 0.79 -3.34
CA CYS A 30 13.34 0.85 -3.25
C CYS A 30 14.02 1.56 -4.43
N LEU A 31 13.32 1.74 -5.55
CA LEU A 31 13.84 2.41 -6.75
C LEU A 31 13.45 3.90 -6.80
N SER A 32 12.64 4.36 -5.84
CA SER A 32 12.12 5.72 -5.72
C SER A 32 11.41 6.24 -6.98
N ASN A 33 10.88 5.34 -7.82
CA ASN A 33 10.28 5.67 -9.11
C ASN A 33 8.76 5.50 -9.15
N LEU A 34 8.11 5.11 -8.05
CA LEU A 34 6.66 4.99 -7.98
C LEU A 34 6.01 6.38 -8.12
N SER A 35 5.20 6.53 -9.16
CA SER A 35 4.41 7.74 -9.38
C SER A 35 3.14 7.75 -8.53
N LYS A 36 2.59 8.95 -8.29
CA LYS A 36 1.28 9.10 -7.61
C LYS A 36 0.14 8.45 -8.39
N ALA A 37 0.23 8.38 -9.72
CA ALA A 37 -0.79 7.75 -10.56
C ALA A 37 -0.80 6.23 -10.38
N GLU A 38 0.38 5.61 -10.35
CA GLU A 38 0.54 4.19 -10.05
C GLU A 38 0.12 3.86 -8.62
N GLN A 39 0.52 4.67 -7.64
CA GLN A 39 0.06 4.53 -6.26
C GLN A 39 -1.47 4.52 -6.17
N LYS A 40 -2.14 5.45 -6.85
CA LYS A 40 -3.61 5.49 -6.89
C LYS A 40 -4.19 4.25 -7.56
N ALA A 41 -3.62 3.81 -8.67
CA ALA A 41 -4.07 2.61 -9.37
C ALA A 41 -3.91 1.35 -8.51
N MET A 42 -2.85 1.27 -7.71
CA MET A 42 -2.65 0.18 -6.75
C MET A 42 -3.74 0.17 -5.68
N VAL A 43 -4.05 1.31 -5.05
CA VAL A 43 -5.14 1.39 -4.05
C VAL A 43 -6.49 1.00 -4.66
N GLU A 44 -6.78 1.45 -5.88
CA GLU A 44 -8.00 1.05 -6.61
C GLU A 44 -8.06 -0.46 -6.85
N TYR A 45 -6.94 -1.07 -7.26
CA TYR A 45 -6.83 -2.51 -7.43
C TYR A 45 -7.12 -3.25 -6.12
N LEU A 46 -6.50 -2.84 -5.01
CA LEU A 46 -6.71 -3.48 -3.70
C LEU A 46 -8.16 -3.43 -3.25
N TYR A 47 -8.84 -2.30 -3.49
CA TYR A 47 -10.26 -2.17 -3.17
C TYR A 47 -11.13 -3.07 -4.07
N ASN A 48 -10.87 -3.08 -5.38
CA ASN A 48 -11.66 -3.86 -6.33
C ASN A 48 -11.51 -5.37 -6.10
N GLU A 49 -10.34 -5.84 -5.67
CA GLU A 49 -10.08 -7.25 -5.29
C GLU A 49 -10.59 -7.60 -3.88
N GLY A 50 -11.14 -6.63 -3.14
CA GLY A 50 -11.64 -6.84 -1.78
C GLY A 50 -10.55 -7.06 -0.72
N LEU A 51 -9.30 -6.68 -1.03
CA LEU A 51 -8.16 -6.75 -0.09
C LEU A 51 -8.20 -5.62 0.94
N ILE A 52 -8.90 -4.53 0.64
CA ILE A 52 -9.22 -3.43 1.56
C ILE A 52 -10.68 -3.05 1.42
N GLU A 53 -11.27 -2.50 2.48
CA GLU A 53 -12.70 -2.15 2.53
C GLU A 53 -12.98 -0.70 2.14
N ASP A 54 -12.00 0.19 2.22
CA ASP A 54 -12.14 1.61 1.86
C ASP A 54 -10.87 2.12 1.16
N ARG A 55 -11.05 2.94 0.11
CA ARG A 55 -9.97 3.58 -0.66
C ARG A 55 -9.28 4.72 0.09
N ARG A 56 -9.88 5.20 1.17
CA ARG A 56 -9.39 6.30 2.04
C ARG A 56 -8.46 5.81 3.14
N ILE A 57 -8.24 4.50 3.23
CA ILE A 57 -7.25 3.89 4.11
C ILE A 57 -5.90 4.60 3.98
N ARG A 58 -5.22 4.79 5.11
CA ARG A 58 -3.91 5.44 5.13
C ARG A 58 -2.94 4.68 4.22
N THR A 59 -2.34 5.38 3.27
CA THR A 59 -1.34 4.80 2.36
C THR A 59 -0.02 5.53 2.54
N GLU A 60 1.03 4.78 2.85
CA GLU A 60 2.38 5.27 3.07
C GLU A 60 3.33 4.63 2.05
N VAL A 61 4.11 5.45 1.36
CA VAL A 61 5.16 4.96 0.44
C VAL A 61 6.47 5.06 1.19
N VAL A 62 7.09 3.92 1.47
CA VAL A 62 8.39 3.84 2.13
C VAL A 62 9.45 3.78 1.04
N ARG A 63 10.26 4.84 0.94
CA ARG A 63 11.29 4.93 -0.11
C ARG A 63 12.62 4.39 0.41
N GLY A 64 13.45 3.87 -0.50
CA GLY A 64 14.78 3.40 -0.15
C GLY A 64 15.67 4.47 0.51
N GLU A 65 15.43 5.74 0.17
CA GLU A 65 16.11 6.90 0.78
C GLU A 65 15.69 7.19 2.23
N ASP A 66 14.50 6.73 2.67
CA ASP A 66 14.00 6.89 4.04
C ASP A 66 14.65 5.93 5.04
N MET A 67 15.42 4.94 4.54
CA MET A 67 16.10 3.91 5.35
C MET A 67 17.59 4.20 5.60
N ASN A 68 18.09 5.37 5.18
CA ASN A 68 19.47 5.83 5.39
C ASN A 68 19.62 6.79 6.57
#